data_AF-A0A6N7MIG9-F1
#
_entry.id   AF-A0A6N7MIG9-F1
#
_cell.length_a   1.000
_cell.length_b   1.000
_cell.length_c   1.000
_cell.angle_alpha   90.00
_cell.angle_beta   90.00
_cell.angle_gamma   90.00
#
_symmetry.space_group_name_H-M   'P 1'
#
loop_
_entity.id
_entity.type
_entity.pdbx_description
1 polymer ?
#
loop_
_entity_poly.entity_id
_entity_poly.type
_entity_poly.pdbx_seq_one_letter_code
_entity_poly.pdbx_strand_id
1 'polypeptide(L)'
;MKQSNHVFKKSAKKLIGLFISFVLIFTLGATSSIAQQKFNIAGKMTLANTIKDTINVGDTEGHIISLSEFEGFNVSTGKEKFMDGALVFGMGFADLVMGNGPYQDYAKVSLNGDVVFYKGQAKVATTLSPEGKPVTTYEGTLSFTKGEYFIKK
;
A
#
# COMPACT_ATOMS: atom_id res chain seq x y z
N MET A 1 56.25 -41.53 -25.78
CA MET A 1 56.04 -40.45 -24.78
C MET A 1 55.37 -39.23 -25.45
N LYS A 2 54.05 -39.24 -25.68
CA LYS A 2 53.32 -38.11 -26.33
C LYS A 2 51.78 -38.20 -26.24
N GLN A 3 51.23 -38.56 -25.07
CA GLN A 3 49.76 -38.72 -24.92
C GLN A 3 49.13 -37.99 -23.72
N SER A 4 49.88 -37.17 -22.97
CA SER A 4 49.37 -36.53 -21.75
C SER A 4 48.71 -35.15 -21.97
N ASN A 5 49.10 -34.40 -23.00
CA ASN A 5 48.68 -32.99 -23.14
C ASN A 5 47.26 -32.76 -23.70
N HIS A 6 46.63 -33.79 -24.28
CA HIS A 6 45.33 -33.63 -24.96
C HIS A 6 44.12 -33.72 -24.02
N VAL A 7 44.27 -34.43 -22.88
CA VAL A 7 43.19 -34.61 -21.89
C VAL A 7 43.02 -33.35 -21.03
N PHE A 8 44.12 -32.71 -20.64
CA PHE A 8 44.11 -31.48 -19.84
C PHE A 8 43.41 -30.29 -20.53
N LYS A 9 43.65 -30.10 -21.83
CA LYS A 9 43.01 -29.01 -22.61
C LYS A 9 41.49 -29.18 -22.78
N LYS A 10 40.99 -30.42 -22.79
CA LYS A 10 39.55 -30.71 -22.93
C LYS A 10 38.79 -30.45 -21.62
N SER A 11 39.45 -30.65 -20.48
CA SER A 11 38.93 -30.35 -19.14
C SER A 11 38.79 -28.84 -18.90
N ALA A 12 39.82 -28.06 -19.26
CA ALA A 12 39.81 -26.60 -19.07
C ALA A 12 38.68 -25.89 -19.83
N LYS A 13 38.37 -26.32 -21.07
CA LYS A 13 37.26 -25.75 -21.86
C LYS A 13 35.88 -26.00 -21.24
N LYS A 14 35.68 -27.17 -20.61
CA LYS A 14 34.44 -27.46 -19.88
C LYS A 14 34.31 -26.63 -18.62
N LEU A 15 35.41 -26.41 -17.90
CA LEU A 15 35.41 -25.59 -16.69
C LEU A 15 35.10 -24.11 -16.99
N ILE A 16 35.66 -23.57 -18.07
CA ILE A 16 35.38 -22.19 -18.54
C ILE A 16 33.90 -22.04 -18.93
N GLY A 17 33.34 -23.00 -19.67
CA GLY A 17 31.91 -22.97 -20.01
C GLY A 17 30.99 -23.03 -18.80
N LEU A 18 31.35 -23.83 -17.78
CA LEU A 18 30.59 -23.92 -16.53
C LEU A 18 30.65 -22.60 -15.74
N PHE A 19 31.81 -21.95 -15.70
CA PHE A 19 32.01 -20.67 -15.04
C PHE A 19 31.19 -19.55 -15.70
N ILE A 20 31.19 -19.48 -17.03
CA ILE A 20 30.39 -18.51 -17.79
C ILE A 20 28.89 -18.71 -17.53
N SER A 21 28.43 -19.97 -17.52
CA SER A 21 27.03 -20.30 -17.21
C SER A 21 26.66 -19.90 -15.77
N PHE A 22 27.55 -20.11 -14.80
CA PHE A 22 27.31 -19.72 -13.41
C PHE A 22 27.24 -18.19 -13.25
N VAL A 23 28.13 -17.45 -13.92
CA VAL A 23 28.11 -15.98 -13.91
C VAL A 23 26.83 -15.44 -14.54
N LEU A 24 26.36 -16.01 -15.66
CA LEU A 24 25.10 -15.61 -16.31
C LEU A 24 23.87 -15.86 -15.42
N ILE A 25 23.83 -16.97 -14.68
CA ILE A 25 22.72 -17.25 -13.74
C ILE A 25 22.76 -16.25 -12.57
N PHE A 26 23.96 -15.93 -12.06
CA PHE A 26 24.10 -14.96 -10.97
C PHE A 26 23.75 -13.53 -11.38
N THR A 27 24.11 -13.10 -12.60
CA THR A 27 23.77 -11.75 -13.07
C THR A 27 22.28 -11.60 -13.34
N LEU A 28 21.61 -12.62 -13.87
CA LEU A 28 20.16 -12.61 -14.06
C LEU A 28 19.41 -12.65 -12.71
N GLY A 29 19.88 -13.45 -11.74
CA GLY A 29 19.28 -13.55 -10.42
C GLY A 29 19.39 -12.29 -9.54
N ALA A 30 20.42 -11.46 -9.75
CA ALA A 30 20.60 -10.22 -8.97
C ALA A 30 19.69 -9.07 -9.43
N THR A 31 19.23 -9.07 -10.68
CA THR A 31 18.40 -7.97 -11.22
C THR A 31 16.95 -7.97 -10.72
N SER A 32 16.43 -9.11 -10.27
CA SER A 32 15.05 -9.26 -9.82
C SER A 32 14.81 -8.79 -8.37
N SER A 33 15.86 -8.45 -7.60
CA SER A 33 15.72 -8.02 -6.20
C SER A 33 15.59 -6.50 -6.00
N ILE A 34 15.59 -5.68 -7.06
CA ILE A 34 15.36 -4.22 -6.96
C ILE A 34 13.85 -3.91 -6.82
N ALA A 35 12.98 -4.92 -6.89
CA ALA A 35 11.54 -4.74 -6.73
C ALA A 35 11.18 -4.49 -5.25
N GLN A 36 10.65 -3.28 -4.98
CA GLN A 36 10.03 -2.82 -3.73
C GLN A 36 10.97 -2.25 -2.66
N GLN A 37 11.62 -1.13 -2.97
CA GLN A 37 12.09 -0.22 -1.91
C GLN A 37 10.85 0.23 -1.10
N LYS A 38 10.80 -0.12 0.19
CA LYS A 38 9.76 0.35 1.12
C LYS A 38 10.00 1.83 1.39
N PHE A 39 9.06 2.68 1.03
CA PHE A 39 9.09 4.10 1.36
C PHE A 39 8.10 4.38 2.48
N ASN A 40 8.52 5.18 3.47
CA ASN A 40 7.63 5.68 4.50
C ASN A 40 6.89 6.89 3.94
N ILE A 41 5.61 6.70 3.64
CA ILE A 41 4.71 7.78 3.22
C ILE A 41 4.09 8.38 4.49
N ALA A 42 4.17 9.69 4.62
CA ALA A 42 3.44 10.44 5.63
C ALA A 42 2.64 11.54 4.93
N GLY A 43 1.37 11.70 5.33
CA GLY A 43 0.47 12.65 4.70
C GLY A 43 -0.73 12.95 5.58
N LYS A 44 -1.47 13.96 5.16
CA LYS A 44 -2.77 14.31 5.70
C LYS A 44 -3.75 14.40 4.54
N MET A 45 -4.91 13.77 4.67
CA MET A 45 -6.01 13.94 3.73
C MET A 45 -7.09 14.81 4.37
N THR A 46 -7.72 15.65 3.55
CA THR A 46 -8.96 16.32 3.93
C THR A 46 -10.05 15.74 3.06
N LEU A 47 -10.98 15.02 3.68
CA LEU A 47 -12.04 14.29 3.01
C LEU A 47 -13.40 14.79 3.53
N ALA A 48 -14.35 14.96 2.62
CA ALA A 48 -15.74 15.22 2.93
C ALA A 48 -16.55 13.96 2.60
N ASN A 49 -17.47 13.57 3.49
CA ASN A 49 -18.44 12.53 3.15
C ASN A 49 -19.47 13.13 2.19
N THR A 50 -19.61 12.53 1.02
CA THR A 50 -20.62 12.91 0.01
C THR A 50 -21.91 12.15 0.22
N ILE A 51 -21.82 10.90 0.68
CA ILE A 51 -22.95 10.05 1.05
C ILE A 51 -22.64 9.41 2.41
N LYS A 52 -23.66 9.31 3.26
CA LYS A 52 -23.57 8.57 4.51
C LYS A 52 -24.92 7.95 4.84
N ASP A 53 -24.98 6.63 4.76
CA ASP A 53 -26.13 5.83 5.15
C ASP A 53 -25.80 5.05 6.42
N THR A 54 -26.78 4.95 7.31
CA THR A 54 -26.64 4.18 8.56
C THR A 54 -27.83 3.28 8.77
N ILE A 55 -27.56 2.03 9.11
CA ILE A 55 -28.54 1.01 9.44
C ILE A 55 -28.37 0.69 10.92
N ASN A 56 -29.45 0.81 11.71
CA ASN A 56 -29.45 0.34 13.08
C ASN A 56 -29.62 -1.19 13.08
N VAL A 57 -28.71 -1.91 13.74
CA VAL A 57 -28.74 -3.38 13.78
C VAL A 57 -29.77 -3.88 14.79
N GLY A 58 -29.96 -3.16 15.90
CA GLY A 58 -31.01 -3.43 16.89
C GLY A 58 -30.75 -4.61 17.84
N ASP A 59 -29.57 -5.21 17.81
CA ASP A 59 -29.15 -6.28 18.72
C ASP A 59 -28.54 -5.76 20.03
N THR A 60 -27.91 -4.58 20.02
CA THR A 60 -27.41 -3.87 21.19
C THR A 60 -27.50 -2.35 21.01
N GLU A 61 -27.43 -1.61 22.11
CA GLU A 61 -27.53 -0.15 22.10
C GLU A 61 -26.41 0.48 21.25
N GLY A 62 -26.80 1.40 20.38
CA GLY A 62 -25.88 2.16 19.53
C GLY A 62 -25.11 1.33 18.49
N HIS A 63 -25.56 0.11 18.18
CA HIS A 63 -24.98 -0.69 17.12
C HIS A 63 -25.53 -0.27 15.75
N ILE A 64 -24.63 0.21 14.90
CA ILE A 64 -24.93 0.62 13.53
C ILE A 64 -23.97 0.00 12.52
N ILE A 65 -24.50 -0.26 11.33
CA ILE A 65 -23.70 -0.39 10.11
C ILE A 65 -23.71 0.95 9.39
N SER A 66 -22.54 1.48 9.06
CA SER A 66 -22.37 2.72 8.31
C SER A 66 -21.77 2.43 6.94
N LEU A 67 -22.39 2.97 5.90
CA LEU A 67 -21.85 3.02 4.55
C LEU A 67 -21.59 4.49 4.23
N SER A 68 -20.44 4.81 3.66
CA SER A 68 -20.13 6.19 3.30
C SER A 68 -19.39 6.26 1.97
N GLU A 69 -19.63 7.34 1.24
CA GLU A 69 -18.77 7.78 0.15
C GLU A 69 -18.04 9.04 0.61
N PHE A 70 -16.77 9.15 0.24
CA PHE A 70 -15.96 10.31 0.59
C PHE A 70 -15.10 10.76 -0.58
N GLU A 71 -14.89 12.06 -0.65
CA GLU A 71 -14.02 12.69 -1.64
C GLU A 71 -13.17 13.80 -1.02
N GLY A 72 -12.07 14.12 -1.66
CA GLY A 72 -11.25 15.26 -1.27
C GLY A 72 -9.87 15.23 -1.86
N PHE A 73 -8.90 15.75 -1.11
CA PHE A 73 -7.54 15.94 -1.58
C PHE A 73 -6.51 15.39 -0.60
N ASN A 74 -5.47 14.80 -1.16
CA ASN A 74 -4.29 14.38 -0.43
C ASN A 74 -3.28 15.53 -0.31
N VAL A 75 -2.74 15.74 0.88
CA VAL A 75 -1.66 16.68 1.16
C VAL A 75 -0.49 15.90 1.77
N SER A 76 0.61 15.80 1.04
CA SER A 76 1.78 15.06 1.50
C SER A 76 2.57 15.91 2.49
N THR A 77 2.84 15.36 3.68
CA THR A 77 3.59 16.05 4.74
C THR A 77 4.95 15.40 5.01
N GLY A 78 5.18 14.21 4.46
CA GLY A 78 6.45 13.50 4.55
C GLY A 78 7.53 14.07 3.65
N LYS A 79 8.78 13.67 3.92
CA LYS A 79 9.96 14.01 3.11
C LYS A 79 9.82 13.51 1.66
N GLU A 80 9.31 12.30 1.51
CA GLU A 80 8.97 11.71 0.22
C GLU A 80 7.53 12.11 -0.12
N LYS A 81 7.35 12.95 -1.15
CA LYS A 81 6.01 13.40 -1.56
C LYS A 81 5.25 12.28 -2.27
N PHE A 82 4.18 11.81 -1.66
CA PHE A 82 3.26 10.86 -2.28
C PHE A 82 2.02 11.59 -2.78
N MET A 83 1.85 11.68 -4.11
CA MET A 83 0.63 12.15 -4.77
C MET A 83 0.06 13.45 -4.14
N ASP A 84 0.94 14.44 -3.90
CA ASP A 84 0.56 15.72 -3.27
C ASP A 84 -0.40 16.49 -4.18
N GLY A 85 -1.55 16.90 -3.63
CA GLY A 85 -2.65 17.53 -4.38
C GLY A 85 -3.54 16.55 -5.17
N ALA A 86 -3.35 15.24 -5.00
CA ALA A 86 -4.17 14.24 -5.69
C ALA A 86 -5.62 14.25 -5.22
N LEU A 87 -6.53 14.03 -6.17
CA LEU A 87 -7.93 13.78 -5.90
C LEU A 87 -8.08 12.39 -5.28
N VAL A 88 -8.82 12.32 -4.18
CA VAL A 88 -9.18 11.09 -3.48
C VAL A 88 -10.68 10.91 -3.61
N PHE A 89 -11.11 9.71 -3.99
CA PHE A 89 -12.50 9.28 -3.96
C PHE A 89 -12.55 7.85 -3.41
N GLY A 90 -13.44 7.57 -2.48
CA GLY A 90 -13.55 6.24 -1.92
C GLY A 90 -14.89 5.96 -1.26
N MET A 91 -15.04 4.69 -0.88
CA MET A 91 -16.19 4.20 -0.14
C MET A 91 -15.71 3.52 1.14
N GLY A 92 -16.43 3.75 2.22
CA GLY A 92 -16.18 3.19 3.55
C GLY A 92 -17.34 2.33 4.01
N PHE A 93 -17.00 1.31 4.79
CA PHE A 93 -17.93 0.46 5.52
C PHE A 93 -17.46 0.40 6.98
N ALA A 94 -18.37 0.66 7.92
CA ALA A 94 -18.11 0.55 9.34
C ALA A 94 -19.18 -0.29 10.02
N ASP A 95 -18.77 -1.13 10.95
CA ASP A 95 -19.65 -1.80 11.91
C ASP A 95 -19.24 -1.24 13.28
N LEU A 96 -20.16 -0.51 13.93
CA LEU A 96 -19.84 0.32 15.08
C LEU A 96 -20.84 0.08 16.20
N VAL A 97 -20.34 -0.22 17.39
CA VAL A 97 -21.09 -0.20 18.65
C VAL A 97 -20.69 1.05 19.43
N MET A 98 -21.64 1.94 19.67
CA MET A 98 -21.41 3.21 20.37
C MET A 98 -20.27 4.03 19.73
N GLY A 99 -20.17 4.00 18.40
CA GLY A 99 -19.13 4.71 17.63
C GLY A 99 -17.78 4.01 17.53
N ASN A 100 -17.63 2.80 18.08
CA ASN A 100 -16.37 2.06 18.08
C ASN A 100 -16.53 0.73 17.34
N GLY A 101 -15.54 0.32 16.55
CA GLY A 101 -15.60 -0.95 15.84
C GLY A 101 -14.73 -1.01 14.59
N PRO A 102 -14.82 -2.08 13.79
CA PRO A 102 -14.06 -2.19 12.56
C PRO A 102 -14.52 -1.22 11.47
N TYR A 103 -13.57 -0.77 10.67
CA TYR A 103 -13.78 0.03 9.47
C TYR A 103 -12.95 -0.52 8.31
N GLN A 104 -13.53 -0.51 7.13
CA GLN A 104 -12.87 -0.90 5.89
C GLN A 104 -13.18 0.13 4.81
N ASP A 105 -12.22 0.39 3.95
CA ASP A 105 -12.45 1.25 2.79
C ASP A 105 -11.78 0.72 1.52
N TYR A 106 -12.28 1.24 0.40
CA TYR A 106 -11.63 1.16 -0.89
C TYR A 106 -11.63 2.54 -1.50
N ALA A 107 -10.47 2.99 -1.98
CA ALA A 107 -10.35 4.31 -2.55
C ALA A 107 -9.43 4.34 -3.76
N LYS A 108 -9.66 5.35 -4.58
CA LYS A 108 -8.89 5.74 -5.75
C LYS A 108 -8.23 7.09 -5.45
N VAL A 109 -6.94 7.17 -5.69
CA VAL A 109 -6.14 8.39 -5.65
C VAL A 109 -5.65 8.68 -7.07
N SER A 110 -5.89 9.87 -7.58
CA SER A 110 -5.53 10.23 -8.95
C SER A 110 -4.90 11.61 -9.07
N LEU A 111 -3.83 11.71 -9.86
CA LEU A 111 -3.11 12.95 -10.11
C LEU A 111 -2.47 12.92 -11.51
N ASN A 112 -2.78 13.89 -12.36
CA ASN A 112 -2.16 14.04 -13.69
C ASN A 112 -2.15 12.77 -14.58
N GLY A 113 -3.20 11.94 -14.47
CA GLY A 113 -3.31 10.68 -15.21
C GLY A 113 -2.77 9.46 -14.48
N ASP A 114 -1.94 9.64 -13.44
CA ASP A 114 -1.53 8.57 -12.54
C ASP A 114 -2.70 8.19 -11.64
N VAL A 115 -2.90 6.89 -11.43
CA VAL A 115 -4.00 6.36 -10.61
C VAL A 115 -3.48 5.23 -9.73
N VAL A 116 -3.75 5.35 -8.43
CA VAL A 116 -3.48 4.34 -7.42
C VAL A 116 -4.78 3.95 -6.73
N PHE A 117 -4.97 2.66 -6.51
CA PHE A 117 -6.07 2.11 -5.74
C PHE A 117 -5.53 1.49 -4.46
N TYR A 118 -6.22 1.73 -3.36
CA TYR A 118 -5.90 1.09 -2.08
C TYR A 118 -7.14 0.54 -1.41
N LYS A 119 -6.91 -0.40 -0.51
CA LYS A 119 -7.87 -0.86 0.49
C LYS A 119 -7.34 -0.53 1.88
N GLY A 120 -8.23 -0.09 2.76
CA GLY A 120 -7.94 0.19 4.17
C GLY A 120 -8.67 -0.78 5.08
N GLN A 121 -8.02 -1.13 6.18
CA GLN A 121 -8.63 -1.84 7.30
C GLN A 121 -8.18 -1.14 8.57
N ALA A 122 -9.13 -0.69 9.38
CA ALA A 122 -8.87 0.06 10.59
C ALA A 122 -9.81 -0.33 11.72
N LYS A 123 -9.42 0.03 12.94
CA LYS A 123 -10.28 0.09 14.11
C LYS A 123 -10.63 1.55 14.37
N VAL A 124 -11.92 1.81 14.53
CA VAL A 124 -12.49 3.10 14.90
C VAL A 124 -12.59 3.17 16.41
N ALA A 125 -12.11 4.27 16.98
CA ALA A 125 -12.37 4.64 18.36
C ALA A 125 -12.89 6.07 18.43
N THR A 126 -13.99 6.30 19.15
CA THR A 126 -14.51 7.64 19.42
C THR A 126 -14.37 7.97 20.89
N THR A 127 -13.68 9.06 21.18
CA THR A 127 -13.52 9.63 22.54
C THR A 127 -14.07 11.05 22.55
N LEU A 128 -14.22 11.65 23.74
CA LEU A 128 -14.52 13.07 23.86
C LEU A 128 -13.23 13.87 24.05
N SER A 129 -13.12 15.01 23.37
CA SER A 129 -12.09 16.01 23.65
C SER A 129 -12.28 16.62 25.05
N PRO A 130 -11.29 17.36 25.58
CA PRO A 130 -11.46 18.10 26.83
C PRO A 130 -12.67 19.05 26.85
N GLU A 131 -13.08 19.55 25.67
CA GLU A 131 -14.24 20.42 25.48
C GLU A 131 -15.56 19.63 25.24
N GLY A 132 -15.54 18.31 25.39
CA GLY A 132 -16.71 17.45 25.22
C GLY A 132 -17.09 17.15 23.76
N LYS A 133 -16.22 17.46 22.79
CA LYS A 133 -16.50 17.19 21.36
C LYS A 133 -16.07 15.78 20.98
N PRO A 134 -16.87 15.01 20.21
CA PRO A 134 -16.43 13.71 19.71
C PRO A 134 -15.19 13.83 18.83
N VAL A 135 -14.18 13.01 19.14
CA VAL A 135 -12.96 12.83 18.34
C VAL A 135 -12.91 11.37 17.94
N THR A 136 -12.91 11.12 16.63
CA THR A 136 -12.86 9.77 16.09
C THR A 136 -11.48 9.51 15.50
N THR A 137 -10.83 8.43 15.93
CA THR A 137 -9.55 7.98 15.43
C THR A 137 -9.71 6.68 14.65
N TYR A 138 -8.90 6.54 13.60
CA TYR A 138 -8.81 5.34 12.78
C TYR A 138 -7.37 4.85 12.88
N GLU A 139 -7.17 3.67 13.44
CA GLU A 139 -5.86 3.02 13.52
C GLU A 139 -5.89 1.75 12.69
N GLY A 140 -5.00 1.65 11.70
CA GLY A 140 -5.12 0.59 10.71
C GLY A 140 -3.98 0.51 9.71
N THR A 141 -4.24 -0.27 8.66
CA THR A 141 -3.29 -0.51 7.57
C THR A 141 -3.92 -0.15 6.24
N LEU A 142 -3.09 0.38 5.34
CA LEU A 142 -3.44 0.61 3.95
C LEU A 142 -2.63 -0.35 3.08
N SER A 143 -3.29 -0.95 2.09
CA SER A 143 -2.66 -1.82 1.11
C SER A 143 -3.01 -1.37 -0.28
N PHE A 144 -2.01 -1.08 -1.10
CA PHE A 144 -2.22 -0.78 -2.51
C PHE A 144 -2.67 -2.04 -3.26
N THR A 145 -3.77 -1.94 -3.98
CA THR A 145 -4.37 -3.05 -4.73
C THR A 145 -4.06 -2.97 -6.22
N LYS A 146 -3.80 -1.76 -6.74
CA LYS A 146 -3.42 -1.51 -8.12
C LYS A 146 -2.81 -0.11 -8.27
N GLY A 147 -1.98 0.07 -9.31
CA GLY A 147 -1.50 1.37 -9.75
C GLY A 147 0.02 1.45 -9.70
N GLU A 148 0.56 2.34 -10.53
CA GLU A 148 1.97 2.70 -10.53
C GLU A 148 2.05 4.19 -10.21
N TYR A 149 2.80 4.53 -9.15
CA TYR A 149 3.18 5.90 -8.87
C TYR A 149 4.68 5.94 -8.69
N PHE A 150 5.33 6.77 -9.50
CA PHE A 150 6.76 7.00 -9.38
C PHE A 150 6.99 8.16 -8.43
N ILE A 151 7.56 7.88 -7.26
CA ILE A 151 8.06 8.92 -6.37
C ILE A 151 9.18 9.66 -7.12
N LYS A 152 8.91 10.90 -7.54
CA LYS A 152 9.95 11.78 -8.07
C LYS A 152 10.82 12.22 -6.88
N LYS A 153 12.06 11.73 -6.86
CA LYS A 153 13.10 12.16 -5.91
C LYS A 153 13.56 13.58 -6.21
#